data_AF-A0A0G2GT00-F1
#
_entry.id   AF-A0A0G2GT00-F1
#
_cell.length_a   1.000
_cell.length_b   1.000
_cell.length_c   1.000
_cell.angle_alpha   90.00
_cell.angle_beta   90.00
_cell.angle_gamma   90.00
#
_symmetry.space_group_name_H-M   'P 1'
#
loop_
_entity.id
_entity.type
_entity.pdbx_description
1 polymer ?
#
loop_
_entity_poly.entity_id
_entity_poly.type
_entity_poly.pdbx_seq_one_letter_code
_entity_poly.pdbx_strand_id
1 'polypeptide(L)'
;MKLRQSSIVTAASLSCNRPQGVKRWDGSGRRSVQWDGLRRDNELWLADGDCFVHLYERGYSRRGPSFCVPMEALKHAACGNLFTLCFAHTASRAQVPASQLSALKNAPEQMYELYIPAPEGCMREEAFQWHLTTRNFFAFLFKKPLVGTHLGGALVDLQERLHLFRSAQPMDNQSALMEYAEEVGYLNFTHRPDNALAMLYYAEHYEIKDLWIDAYAHCVGMNETLFLSSEHESIPRVTKALITRASLEMDLHLTRVSKAVSTFLEAELSPSNLGLPPGPRAHLDRFRSFLNSFYVDKFGYWPPPTGTGFSRDLCRSMYYDFKALYDYLVDTDSSESIQAQKPADGGICVLQNVQAFDRKHKYTPLPHPLPLLPTTPRPSGRVLSQRNLVALTLGNKQSKTDKQLMQLAALSNATNSRKTTVANAPLVRVYKIFERDSLDKQKEKVSISDARKARWILIYATLQMLVSVTRAPCEHLVTCAIFFKTAQRKRSTIEQNKFVEELDRSFPVAFCLSEEQHPHPTPALV
;
A
#
# COMPACT_ATOMS: atom_id res chain seq x y z
N MET A 1 -26.87 46.55 9.31
CA MET A 1 -26.95 45.22 8.65
C MET A 1 -25.77 44.38 9.13
N LYS A 2 -26.08 43.22 9.72
CA LYS A 2 -25.15 42.37 10.48
C LYS A 2 -24.17 41.63 9.56
N LEU A 3 -22.87 41.77 9.81
CA LEU A 3 -21.82 40.88 9.29
C LEU A 3 -21.86 39.56 10.07
N ARG A 4 -22.01 38.44 9.35
CA ARG A 4 -21.89 37.08 9.88
C ARG A 4 -20.40 36.76 10.08
N GLN A 5 -19.97 36.66 11.34
CA GLN A 5 -18.76 35.94 11.72
C GLN A 5 -19.09 34.43 11.75
N SER A 6 -18.44 33.66 10.88
CA SER A 6 -18.43 32.21 10.92
C SER A 6 -17.45 31.74 12.00
N SER A 7 -17.98 31.11 13.03
CA SER A 7 -17.27 30.58 14.18
C SER A 7 -16.33 29.43 13.78
N ILE A 8 -15.03 29.67 13.86
CA ILE A 8 -14.02 28.61 13.95
C ILE A 8 -14.13 28.08 15.39
N VAL A 9 -14.73 26.90 15.55
CA VAL A 9 -14.75 26.18 16.81
C VAL A 9 -13.34 25.63 17.03
N THR A 10 -12.62 26.24 17.96
CA THR A 10 -11.32 25.82 18.46
C THR A 10 -11.45 24.41 19.07
N ALA A 11 -11.01 23.39 18.33
CA ALA A 11 -10.98 22.00 18.76
C ALA A 11 -9.81 21.73 19.74
N ALA A 12 -9.72 22.52 20.80
CA ALA A 12 -8.66 22.43 21.81
C ALA A 12 -9.21 22.69 23.22
N SER A 13 -10.22 21.93 23.64
CA SER A 13 -10.69 21.91 25.05
C SER A 13 -11.63 20.75 25.41
N LEU A 14 -11.42 19.56 24.85
CA LEU A 14 -12.10 18.33 25.31
C LEU A 14 -11.10 17.21 25.63
N SER A 15 -10.09 17.48 26.46
CA SER A 15 -9.44 16.42 27.25
C SER A 15 -10.35 16.08 28.42
N CYS A 16 -11.41 15.33 28.11
CA CYS A 16 -12.23 14.68 29.11
C CYS A 16 -11.44 13.48 29.65
N ASN A 17 -10.84 13.64 30.84
CA ASN A 17 -10.37 12.54 31.70
C ASN A 17 -11.57 11.66 32.12
N ARG A 18 -12.14 10.90 31.17
CA ARG A 18 -12.92 9.71 31.51
C ARG A 18 -11.91 8.59 31.77
N PRO A 19 -12.03 7.81 32.86
CA PRO A 19 -11.30 6.56 32.94
C PRO A 19 -11.61 5.78 31.66
N GLN A 20 -10.59 5.44 30.88
CA GLN A 20 -10.77 4.76 29.61
C GLN A 20 -11.47 3.42 29.92
N GLY A 21 -12.76 3.35 29.56
CA GLY A 21 -13.56 2.16 29.79
C GLY A 21 -13.01 1.01 28.94
N VAL A 22 -13.08 -0.20 29.50
CA VAL A 22 -12.74 -1.41 28.75
C VAL A 22 -13.65 -1.52 27.53
N LYS A 23 -13.06 -1.83 26.37
CA LYS A 23 -13.77 -2.04 25.12
C LYS A 23 -13.63 -3.49 24.68
N ARG A 24 -14.64 -3.99 23.98
CA ARG A 24 -14.61 -5.23 23.20
C ARG A 24 -14.34 -4.90 21.73
N TRP A 25 -13.36 -5.56 21.13
CA TRP A 25 -12.86 -5.28 19.78
C TRP A 25 -13.29 -6.35 18.77
N ASP A 26 -14.42 -6.15 18.12
CA ASP A 26 -14.94 -7.02 17.05
C ASP A 26 -14.24 -6.70 15.73
N GLY A 27 -13.15 -7.44 15.42
CA GLY A 27 -12.32 -7.19 14.24
C GLY A 27 -13.10 -7.37 12.93
N SER A 28 -13.70 -8.55 12.75
CA SER A 28 -14.50 -8.92 11.59
C SER A 28 -15.78 -8.08 11.47
N GLY A 29 -16.45 -7.83 12.61
CA GLY A 29 -17.62 -6.96 12.67
C GLY A 29 -17.30 -5.46 12.55
N ARG A 30 -16.01 -5.07 12.51
CA ARG A 30 -15.51 -3.69 12.43
C ARG A 30 -16.10 -2.75 13.49
N ARG A 31 -16.31 -3.25 14.71
CA ARG A 31 -16.94 -2.49 15.80
C ARG A 31 -16.14 -2.59 17.09
N SER A 32 -16.10 -1.49 17.82
CA SER A 32 -15.66 -1.48 19.22
C SER A 32 -16.80 -0.96 20.09
N VAL A 33 -17.06 -1.67 21.20
CA VAL A 33 -18.14 -1.34 22.14
C VAL A 33 -17.63 -1.37 23.56
N GLN A 34 -18.19 -0.54 24.43
CA GLN A 34 -17.89 -0.60 25.87
C GLN A 34 -18.24 -1.99 26.43
N TRP A 35 -17.42 -2.49 27.34
CA TRP A 35 -17.55 -3.84 27.88
C TRP A 35 -17.28 -3.87 29.39
N ASP A 36 -18.13 -4.56 30.14
CA ASP A 36 -18.06 -4.74 31.59
C ASP A 36 -18.37 -6.19 32.03
N GLY A 37 -18.28 -7.14 31.09
CA GLY A 37 -18.70 -8.53 31.24
C GLY A 37 -17.80 -9.43 32.10
N LEU A 38 -16.77 -8.90 32.78
CA LEU A 38 -15.77 -9.73 33.48
C LEU A 38 -16.37 -10.59 34.60
N ARG A 39 -17.47 -10.12 35.21
CA ARG A 39 -18.16 -10.85 36.28
C ARG A 39 -18.83 -12.13 35.77
N ARG A 40 -19.40 -12.09 34.58
CA ARG A 40 -20.05 -13.22 33.89
C ARG A 40 -20.03 -12.93 32.41
N ASP A 41 -19.16 -13.60 31.67
CA ASP A 41 -19.01 -13.36 30.24
C ASP A 41 -19.90 -14.30 29.44
N ASN A 42 -20.90 -13.73 28.78
CA ASN A 42 -21.84 -14.50 27.96
C ASN A 42 -21.17 -15.09 26.70
N GLU A 43 -20.06 -14.53 26.21
CA GLU A 43 -19.35 -15.03 25.03
C GLU A 43 -18.52 -16.28 25.33
N LEU A 44 -18.13 -16.43 26.60
CA LEU A 44 -17.35 -17.55 27.13
C LEU A 44 -18.21 -18.44 28.04
N TRP A 45 -19.54 -18.34 27.92
CA TRP A 45 -20.48 -19.28 28.49
C TRP A 45 -20.98 -20.21 27.39
N LEU A 46 -20.19 -21.24 27.10
CA LEU A 46 -20.44 -22.17 26.02
C LEU A 46 -21.47 -23.22 26.45
N ALA A 47 -22.41 -23.51 25.56
CA ALA A 47 -23.56 -24.35 25.87
C ALA A 47 -23.20 -25.84 26.11
N ASP A 48 -22.06 -26.25 25.58
CA ASP A 48 -21.41 -27.56 25.70
C ASP A 48 -20.25 -27.56 26.72
N GLY A 49 -20.12 -26.49 27.52
CA GLY A 49 -19.08 -26.38 28.54
C GLY A 49 -19.30 -27.34 29.72
N ASP A 50 -18.21 -27.93 30.19
CA ASP A 50 -18.14 -28.81 31.36
C ASP A 50 -17.11 -28.33 32.41
N CYS A 51 -16.40 -27.22 32.15
CA CYS A 51 -15.45 -26.60 33.06
C CYS A 51 -15.89 -25.19 33.45
N PHE A 52 -16.14 -24.98 34.74
CA PHE A 52 -16.40 -23.68 35.34
C PHE A 52 -15.10 -22.99 35.72
N VAL A 53 -14.91 -21.76 35.23
CA VAL A 53 -13.70 -20.97 35.51
C VAL A 53 -14.01 -19.84 36.48
N HIS A 54 -13.27 -19.82 37.59
CA HIS A 54 -13.38 -18.86 38.67
C HIS A 54 -12.14 -17.96 38.69
N LEU A 55 -12.34 -16.64 38.65
CA LEU A 55 -11.26 -15.64 38.66
C LEU A 55 -10.86 -15.24 40.09
N TYR A 56 -10.91 -16.17 41.04
CA TYR A 56 -10.58 -15.95 42.44
C TYR A 56 -10.16 -17.27 43.07
N GLU A 57 -9.55 -17.20 44.25
CA GLU A 57 -9.10 -18.38 44.98
C GLU A 57 -10.28 -19.14 45.62
N ARG A 58 -10.19 -20.47 45.68
CA ARG A 58 -11.26 -21.30 46.25
C ARG A 58 -11.59 -20.88 47.68
N GLY A 59 -12.86 -20.61 47.94
CA GLY A 59 -13.36 -20.18 49.25
C GLY A 59 -13.33 -18.66 49.51
N TYR A 60 -12.66 -17.87 48.67
CA TYR A 60 -12.53 -16.41 48.88
C TYR A 60 -13.73 -15.60 48.38
N SER A 61 -14.61 -16.21 47.59
CA SER A 61 -15.75 -15.52 47.00
C SER A 61 -16.96 -16.43 46.88
N ARG A 62 -18.13 -15.87 47.20
CA ARG A 62 -19.44 -16.49 46.95
C ARG A 62 -20.00 -16.15 45.56
N ARG A 63 -19.22 -15.44 44.74
CA ARG A 63 -19.60 -15.19 43.34
C ARG A 63 -19.63 -16.53 42.60
N GLY A 64 -20.41 -16.62 41.53
CA GLY A 64 -20.36 -17.80 40.66
C GLY A 64 -19.12 -17.80 39.76
N PRO A 65 -18.98 -18.80 38.88
CA PRO A 65 -17.95 -18.80 37.84
C PRO A 65 -18.13 -17.64 36.86
N SER A 66 -17.02 -17.15 36.34
CA SER A 66 -17.01 -16.10 35.31
C SER A 66 -17.29 -16.66 33.92
N PHE A 67 -16.77 -17.86 33.63
CA PHE A 67 -16.85 -18.54 32.32
C PHE A 67 -17.29 -20.00 32.48
N CYS A 68 -17.81 -20.58 31.40
CA CYS A 68 -18.05 -22.02 31.30
C CYS A 68 -17.61 -22.51 29.92
N VAL A 69 -16.59 -23.38 29.89
CA VAL A 69 -15.90 -23.77 28.65
C VAL A 69 -15.68 -25.28 28.60
N PRO A 70 -15.53 -25.89 27.41
CA PRO A 70 -15.18 -27.30 27.30
C PRO A 70 -13.75 -27.59 27.78
N MET A 71 -13.60 -28.51 28.72
CA MET A 71 -12.32 -28.99 29.24
C MET A 71 -11.47 -29.66 28.14
N GLU A 72 -12.12 -30.36 27.21
CA GLU A 72 -11.44 -30.98 26.06
C GLU A 72 -10.72 -29.95 25.19
N ALA A 73 -11.27 -28.75 25.03
CA ALA A 73 -10.59 -27.67 24.30
C ALA A 73 -9.31 -27.21 25.03
N LEU A 74 -9.32 -27.17 26.37
CA LEU A 74 -8.13 -26.82 27.17
C LEU A 74 -7.04 -27.90 27.06
N LYS A 75 -7.44 -29.19 27.02
CA LYS A 75 -6.51 -30.32 26.84
C LYS A 75 -5.84 -30.27 25.46
N HIS A 76 -6.61 -30.00 24.40
CA HIS A 76 -6.06 -29.91 23.03
C HIS A 76 -5.22 -28.66 22.79
N ALA A 77 -5.44 -27.59 23.55
CA ALA A 77 -4.73 -26.32 23.38
C ALA A 77 -3.36 -26.24 24.07
N ALA A 78 -2.75 -27.38 24.41
CA ALA A 78 -1.46 -27.46 25.11
C ALA A 78 -1.40 -26.65 26.41
N CYS A 79 -2.50 -26.57 27.17
CA CYS A 79 -2.60 -25.77 28.39
C CYS A 79 -2.01 -26.49 29.63
N GLY A 80 -0.96 -27.31 29.48
CA GLY A 80 -0.40 -28.10 30.57
C GLY A 80 0.05 -27.23 31.76
N ASN A 81 0.70 -26.11 31.48
CA ASN A 81 1.19 -25.18 32.51
C ASN A 81 0.04 -24.53 33.29
N LEU A 82 -1.10 -24.24 32.66
CA LEU A 82 -2.28 -23.71 33.36
C LEU A 82 -2.69 -24.62 34.54
N PHE A 83 -2.73 -25.93 34.33
CA PHE A 83 -3.12 -26.89 35.38
C PHE A 83 -2.02 -27.13 36.43
N THR A 84 -0.77 -26.78 36.11
CA THR A 84 0.32 -26.77 37.11
C THR A 84 0.27 -25.52 37.98
N LEU A 85 -0.13 -24.38 37.40
CA LEU A 85 -0.14 -23.08 38.07
C LEU A 85 -1.44 -22.78 38.82
N CYS A 86 -2.56 -23.40 38.42
CA CYS A 86 -3.89 -23.07 38.93
C CYS A 86 -4.57 -24.29 39.53
N PHE A 87 -5.37 -24.06 40.57
CA PHE A 87 -6.09 -25.15 41.24
C PHE A 87 -7.28 -25.60 40.39
N ALA A 88 -7.31 -26.88 40.06
CA ALA A 88 -8.43 -27.50 39.35
C ALA A 88 -8.89 -28.76 40.10
N HIS A 89 -10.20 -28.98 40.16
CA HIS A 89 -10.76 -30.24 40.65
C HIS A 89 -12.01 -30.61 39.88
N THR A 90 -12.47 -31.84 40.10
CA THR A 90 -13.75 -32.28 39.58
C THR A 90 -14.85 -32.08 40.61
N ALA A 91 -16.06 -31.82 40.13
CA ALA A 91 -17.27 -31.63 40.92
C ALA A 91 -18.39 -32.49 40.33
N SER A 92 -19.22 -33.08 41.18
CA SER A 92 -20.41 -33.79 40.72
C SER A 92 -21.49 -32.79 40.32
N ARG A 93 -22.25 -33.08 39.26
CA ARG A 93 -23.40 -32.27 38.81
C ARG A 93 -24.38 -31.92 39.94
N ALA A 94 -24.57 -32.83 40.90
CA ALA A 94 -25.45 -32.61 42.06
C ALA A 94 -24.96 -31.50 43.02
N GLN A 95 -23.68 -31.16 42.98
CA GLN A 95 -23.07 -30.12 43.81
C GLN A 95 -23.13 -28.73 43.15
N VAL A 96 -23.46 -28.67 41.86
CA VAL A 96 -23.48 -27.42 41.09
C VAL A 96 -24.85 -26.74 41.23
N PRO A 97 -24.91 -25.42 41.48
CA PRO A 97 -26.16 -24.68 41.55
C PRO A 97 -27.01 -24.79 40.27
N ALA A 98 -28.33 -25.00 40.41
CA ALA A 98 -29.25 -25.15 39.28
C ALA A 98 -29.23 -23.98 38.29
N SER A 99 -28.96 -22.75 38.76
CA SER A 99 -28.85 -21.55 37.91
C SER A 99 -27.63 -21.54 36.99
N GLN A 100 -26.60 -22.33 37.29
CA GLN A 100 -25.43 -22.52 36.44
C GLN A 100 -25.72 -23.63 35.41
N LEU A 101 -26.37 -24.71 35.85
CA LEU A 101 -26.76 -25.83 35.00
C LEU A 101 -27.81 -25.44 33.95
N SER A 102 -28.73 -24.53 34.28
CA SER A 102 -29.80 -24.09 33.36
C SER A 102 -29.28 -23.38 32.09
N ALA A 103 -28.03 -22.91 32.11
CA ALA A 103 -27.40 -22.28 30.95
C ALA A 103 -26.66 -23.28 30.03
N LEU A 104 -26.63 -24.56 30.40
CA LEU A 104 -25.98 -25.63 29.64
C LEU A 104 -27.04 -26.48 28.92
N LYS A 105 -26.71 -26.96 27.71
CA LYS A 105 -27.63 -27.80 26.93
C LYS A 105 -27.70 -29.23 27.48
N ASN A 106 -26.55 -29.82 27.82
CA ASN A 106 -26.41 -31.19 28.32
C ASN A 106 -25.27 -31.26 29.36
N ALA A 107 -25.55 -30.87 30.60
CA ALA A 107 -24.53 -30.88 31.65
C ALA A 107 -24.13 -32.33 32.02
N PRO A 108 -22.86 -32.74 31.86
CA PRO A 108 -22.39 -34.06 32.24
C PRO A 108 -22.45 -34.29 33.76
N GLU A 109 -22.42 -35.56 34.19
CA GLU A 109 -22.44 -35.92 35.61
C GLU A 109 -21.18 -35.47 36.36
N GLN A 110 -20.05 -35.46 35.66
CA GLN A 110 -18.78 -34.95 36.15
C GLN A 110 -18.48 -33.61 35.47
N MET A 111 -18.29 -32.58 36.27
CA MET A 111 -17.90 -31.23 35.85
C MET A 111 -16.51 -30.92 36.41
N TYR A 112 -15.88 -29.87 35.89
CA TYR A 112 -14.61 -29.36 36.37
C TYR A 112 -14.78 -27.96 36.94
N GLU A 113 -14.04 -27.65 38.01
CA GLU A 113 -13.90 -26.30 38.54
C GLU A 113 -12.42 -25.89 38.49
N LEU A 114 -12.14 -24.78 37.82
CA LEU A 114 -10.80 -24.22 37.65
C LEU A 114 -10.74 -22.83 38.31
N TYR A 115 -9.81 -22.65 39.26
CA TYR A 115 -9.64 -21.43 40.03
C TYR A 115 -8.33 -20.72 39.64
N ILE A 116 -8.45 -19.50 39.12
CA ILE A 116 -7.34 -18.66 38.62
C ILE A 116 -7.34 -17.33 39.38
N PRO A 117 -6.76 -17.28 40.60
CA PRO A 117 -6.60 -16.03 41.33
C PRO A 117 -5.59 -15.09 40.66
N ALA A 118 -5.64 -13.80 41.01
CA ALA A 118 -4.54 -12.89 40.74
C ALA A 118 -3.33 -13.22 41.64
N PRO A 119 -2.10 -12.90 41.23
CA PRO A 119 -0.92 -13.10 42.06
C PRO A 119 -1.03 -12.34 43.40
N GLU A 120 -0.42 -12.91 44.45
CA GLU A 120 -0.42 -12.31 45.77
C GLU A 120 0.26 -10.93 45.77
N GLY A 121 -0.31 -9.97 46.51
CA GLY A 121 0.24 -8.63 46.64
C GLY A 121 -0.05 -7.67 45.48
N CYS A 122 -0.73 -8.12 44.42
CA CYS A 122 -1.15 -7.23 43.32
C CYS A 122 -2.12 -6.14 43.81
N MET A 123 -1.94 -4.93 43.28
CA MET A 123 -2.90 -3.85 43.46
C MET A 123 -4.20 -4.14 42.70
N ARG A 124 -5.28 -3.43 43.03
CA ARG A 124 -6.61 -3.67 42.44
C ARG A 124 -6.60 -3.58 40.91
N GLU A 125 -5.90 -2.60 40.37
CA GLU A 125 -5.78 -2.35 38.92
C GLU A 125 -4.99 -3.48 38.23
N GLU A 126 -3.90 -3.96 38.85
CA GLU A 126 -3.09 -5.06 38.34
C GLU A 126 -3.87 -6.38 38.38
N ALA A 127 -4.60 -6.65 39.46
CA ALA A 127 -5.49 -7.80 39.55
C ALA A 127 -6.61 -7.74 38.50
N PHE A 128 -7.17 -6.55 38.25
CA PHE A 128 -8.16 -6.35 37.20
C PHE A 128 -7.59 -6.63 35.80
N GLN A 129 -6.39 -6.12 35.51
CA GLN A 129 -5.70 -6.39 34.24
C GLN A 129 -5.35 -7.87 34.10
N TRP A 130 -4.85 -8.51 35.16
CA TRP A 130 -4.60 -9.94 35.20
C TRP A 130 -5.82 -10.74 34.76
N HIS A 131 -6.98 -10.45 35.34
CA HIS A 131 -8.23 -11.14 35.03
C HIS A 131 -8.77 -10.82 33.63
N LEU A 132 -8.61 -9.59 33.13
CA LEU A 132 -8.91 -9.26 31.73
C LEU A 132 -8.05 -10.08 30.77
N THR A 133 -6.75 -10.19 31.04
CA THR A 133 -5.83 -10.99 30.23
C THR A 133 -6.17 -12.49 30.32
N THR A 134 -6.53 -12.99 31.50
CA THR A 134 -7.04 -14.36 31.66
C THR A 134 -8.29 -14.59 30.81
N ARG A 135 -9.23 -13.64 30.80
CA ARG A 135 -10.41 -13.70 29.92
C ARG A 135 -9.99 -13.76 28.45
N ASN A 136 -9.09 -12.88 28.03
CA ASN A 136 -8.61 -12.84 26.65
C ASN A 136 -7.92 -14.13 26.21
N PHE A 137 -7.26 -14.84 27.12
CA PHE A 137 -6.71 -16.17 26.82
C PHE A 137 -7.81 -17.17 26.46
N PHE A 138 -8.91 -17.24 27.23
CA PHE A 138 -10.05 -18.08 26.85
C PHE A 138 -10.71 -17.57 25.56
N ALA A 139 -10.80 -16.25 25.36
CA ALA A 139 -11.29 -15.68 24.11
C ALA A 139 -10.47 -16.13 22.90
N PHE A 140 -9.14 -16.16 23.02
CA PHE A 140 -8.24 -16.72 22.01
C PHE A 140 -8.56 -18.18 21.68
N LEU A 141 -8.71 -19.04 22.69
CA LEU A 141 -8.99 -20.47 22.49
C LEU A 141 -10.30 -20.72 21.74
N PHE A 142 -11.31 -19.87 21.96
CA PHE A 142 -12.64 -20.02 21.37
C PHE A 142 -12.93 -19.01 20.25
N LYS A 143 -11.88 -18.40 19.69
CA LYS A 143 -11.95 -17.43 18.57
C LYS A 143 -12.96 -16.30 18.84
N LYS A 144 -13.00 -15.81 20.07
CA LYS A 144 -13.83 -14.68 20.50
C LYS A 144 -13.01 -13.38 20.48
N PRO A 145 -13.66 -12.21 20.25
CA PRO A 145 -13.01 -10.90 20.30
C PRO A 145 -12.31 -10.59 21.62
N LEU A 146 -11.17 -9.89 21.56
CA LEU A 146 -10.44 -9.38 22.72
C LEU A 146 -11.17 -8.21 23.39
N VAL A 147 -10.91 -8.07 24.68
CA VAL A 147 -11.31 -6.92 25.49
C VAL A 147 -10.11 -6.26 26.13
N GLY A 148 -10.15 -4.94 26.27
CA GLY A 148 -9.07 -4.19 26.91
C GLY A 148 -9.31 -2.69 26.84
N THR A 149 -8.49 -1.93 27.57
CA THR A 149 -8.42 -0.47 27.43
C THR A 149 -7.87 -0.09 26.06
N HIS A 150 -6.81 -0.79 25.64
CA HIS A 150 -6.17 -0.70 24.33
C HIS A 150 -6.04 -2.08 23.69
N LEU A 151 -6.30 -2.18 22.38
CA LEU A 151 -6.16 -3.42 21.64
C LEU A 151 -4.69 -3.84 21.53
N GLY A 152 -3.78 -2.90 21.25
CA GLY A 152 -2.34 -3.20 21.14
C GLY A 152 -1.76 -3.78 22.43
N GLY A 153 -2.13 -3.19 23.58
CA GLY A 153 -1.76 -3.72 24.90
C GLY A 153 -2.38 -5.08 25.19
N ALA A 154 -3.66 -5.28 24.86
CA ALA A 154 -4.32 -6.57 25.04
C ALA A 154 -3.68 -7.71 24.23
N LEU A 155 -3.13 -7.42 23.04
CA LEU A 155 -2.40 -8.39 22.22
C LEU A 155 -1.05 -8.76 22.85
N VAL A 156 -0.30 -7.78 23.36
CA VAL A 156 0.96 -8.03 24.09
C VAL A 156 0.70 -8.85 25.35
N ASP A 157 -0.27 -8.44 26.17
CA ASP A 157 -0.62 -9.16 27.39
C ASP A 157 -1.08 -10.60 27.10
N LEU A 158 -1.81 -10.80 25.99
CA LEU A 158 -2.23 -12.12 25.55
C LEU A 158 -1.03 -12.98 25.13
N GLN A 159 -0.07 -12.44 24.38
CA GLN A 159 1.15 -13.16 23.99
C GLN A 159 1.91 -13.66 25.23
N GLU A 160 2.13 -12.78 26.22
CA GLU A 160 2.75 -13.16 27.50
C GLU A 160 1.94 -14.22 28.24
N ARG A 161 0.60 -14.12 28.20
CA ARG A 161 -0.30 -15.12 28.79
C ARG A 161 -0.21 -16.47 28.11
N LEU A 162 -0.06 -16.51 26.78
CA LEU A 162 0.14 -17.74 26.03
C LEU A 162 1.43 -18.43 26.46
N HIS A 163 2.53 -17.68 26.62
CA HIS A 163 3.80 -18.21 27.14
C HIS A 163 3.68 -18.78 28.56
N LEU A 164 2.84 -18.18 29.39
CA LEU A 164 2.64 -18.65 30.77
C LEU A 164 1.74 -19.90 30.85
N PHE A 165 0.61 -19.92 30.13
CA PHE A 165 -0.43 -20.96 30.30
C PHE A 165 -0.28 -22.14 29.35
N ARG A 166 0.38 -21.97 28.20
CA ARG A 166 0.63 -23.06 27.25
C ARG A 166 2.02 -23.62 27.42
N SER A 167 2.16 -24.92 27.23
CA SER A 167 3.44 -25.64 27.22
C SER A 167 4.12 -25.66 25.84
N ALA A 168 3.53 -25.00 24.83
CA ALA A 168 4.07 -24.90 23.48
C ALA A 168 5.28 -23.93 23.43
N GLN A 169 6.12 -24.06 22.38
CA GLN A 169 7.28 -23.18 22.23
C GLN A 169 6.86 -21.72 21.99
N PRO A 170 7.70 -20.74 22.34
CA PRO A 170 7.36 -19.32 22.13
C PRO A 170 6.97 -18.97 20.69
N MET A 171 7.70 -19.52 19.70
CA MET A 171 7.41 -19.27 18.27
C MET A 171 6.05 -19.85 17.84
N ASP A 172 5.67 -21.02 18.37
CA ASP A 172 4.37 -21.63 18.08
C ASP A 172 3.22 -20.79 18.66
N ASN A 173 3.42 -20.23 19.86
CA ASN A 173 2.44 -19.35 20.49
C ASN A 173 2.27 -18.04 19.71
N GLN A 174 3.36 -17.46 19.22
CA GLN A 174 3.30 -16.27 18.35
C GLN A 174 2.58 -16.58 17.04
N SER A 175 2.92 -17.70 16.40
CA SER A 175 2.27 -18.14 15.15
C SER A 175 0.76 -18.35 15.35
N ALA A 176 0.38 -19.05 16.42
CA ALA A 176 -1.03 -19.26 16.75
C ALA A 176 -1.76 -17.94 17.08
N LEU A 177 -1.09 -16.96 17.70
CA LEU A 177 -1.67 -15.64 17.93
C LEU A 177 -1.89 -14.88 16.62
N MET A 178 -0.96 -14.99 15.66
CA MET A 178 -1.11 -14.37 14.34
C MET A 178 -2.27 -15.00 13.56
N GLU A 179 -2.39 -16.33 13.58
CA GLU A 179 -3.54 -17.03 12.98
C GLU A 179 -4.87 -16.59 13.60
N TYR A 180 -4.93 -16.48 14.94
CA TYR A 180 -6.09 -15.94 15.63
C TYR A 180 -6.38 -14.48 15.22
N ALA A 181 -5.35 -13.64 15.13
CA ALA A 181 -5.50 -12.24 14.76
C ALA A 181 -6.01 -12.08 13.32
N GLU A 182 -5.60 -12.97 12.41
CA GLU A 182 -6.11 -13.05 11.05
C GLU A 182 -7.60 -13.44 11.05
N GLU A 183 -7.94 -14.56 11.70
CA GLU A 183 -9.31 -15.10 11.74
C GLU A 183 -10.32 -14.13 12.37
N VAL A 184 -9.94 -13.46 13.45
CA VAL A 184 -10.80 -12.47 14.13
C VAL A 184 -10.83 -11.14 13.36
N GLY A 185 -9.91 -10.92 12.41
CA GLY A 185 -9.89 -9.77 11.52
C GLY A 185 -9.11 -8.56 12.06
N TYR A 186 -8.16 -8.77 12.97
CA TYR A 186 -7.27 -7.71 13.47
C TYR A 186 -6.17 -7.33 12.49
N LEU A 187 -5.78 -8.23 11.58
CA LEU A 187 -4.83 -7.93 10.50
C LEU A 187 -5.47 -7.14 9.34
N ASN A 188 -6.79 -6.89 9.37
CA ASN A 188 -7.43 -6.03 8.39
C ASN A 188 -7.28 -4.55 8.78
N PHE A 189 -6.40 -3.84 8.07
CA PHE A 189 -6.08 -2.44 8.31
C PHE A 189 -6.90 -1.44 7.48
N THR A 190 -7.63 -1.91 6.47
CA THR A 190 -8.29 -1.04 5.49
C THR A 190 -9.37 -0.17 6.13
N HIS A 191 -9.13 1.14 6.21
CA HIS A 191 -9.99 2.11 6.91
C HIS A 191 -10.22 1.78 8.40
N ARG A 192 -9.24 1.14 9.05
CA ARG A 192 -9.30 0.72 10.45
C ARG A 192 -8.09 1.25 11.23
N PRO A 193 -8.12 2.51 11.71
CA PRO A 193 -6.99 3.10 12.42
C PRO A 193 -6.69 2.36 13.73
N ASP A 194 -7.71 1.86 14.44
CA ASP A 194 -7.52 1.09 15.69
C ASP A 194 -6.71 -0.19 15.44
N ASN A 195 -7.07 -0.97 14.41
CA ASN A 195 -6.39 -2.21 14.08
C ASN A 195 -4.94 -1.95 13.62
N ALA A 196 -4.75 -0.96 12.74
CA ALA A 196 -3.44 -0.59 12.23
C ALA A 196 -2.50 -0.10 13.35
N LEU A 197 -2.98 0.77 14.23
CA LEU A 197 -2.19 1.26 15.36
C LEU A 197 -1.91 0.15 16.38
N ALA A 198 -2.90 -0.70 16.69
CA ALA A 198 -2.71 -1.81 17.61
C ALA A 198 -1.67 -2.81 17.11
N MET A 199 -1.73 -3.19 15.82
CA MET A 199 -0.75 -4.10 15.23
C MET A 199 0.61 -3.43 15.04
N LEU A 200 0.66 -2.12 14.76
CA LEU A 200 1.91 -1.37 14.75
C LEU A 200 2.58 -1.39 16.13
N TYR A 201 1.80 -1.19 17.21
CA TYR A 201 2.29 -1.27 18.58
C TYR A 201 2.82 -2.68 18.91
N TYR A 202 2.05 -3.71 18.59
CA TYR A 202 2.43 -5.10 18.82
C TYR A 202 3.70 -5.49 18.03
N ALA A 203 3.76 -5.13 16.75
CA ALA A 203 4.92 -5.40 15.89
C ALA A 203 6.17 -4.66 16.36
N GLU A 204 6.02 -3.43 16.86
CA GLU A 204 7.12 -2.68 17.46
C GLU A 204 7.61 -3.30 18.77
N HIS A 205 6.71 -3.84 19.59
CA HIS A 205 7.05 -4.49 20.85
C HIS A 205 7.87 -5.78 20.67
N TYR A 206 7.48 -6.61 19.69
CA TYR A 206 8.15 -7.89 19.39
C TYR A 206 9.11 -7.83 18.20
N GLU A 207 9.42 -6.64 17.69
CA GLU A 207 10.33 -6.39 16.56
C GLU A 207 9.99 -7.19 15.27
N ILE A 208 8.69 -7.34 14.97
CA ILE A 208 8.20 -8.08 13.81
C ILE A 208 8.19 -7.17 12.58
N LYS A 209 9.21 -7.32 11.74
CA LYS A 209 9.44 -6.44 10.57
C LYS A 209 8.25 -6.35 9.62
N ASP A 210 7.77 -7.46 9.10
CA ASP A 210 6.83 -7.45 7.97
C ASP A 210 5.47 -6.89 8.40
N LEU A 211 5.00 -7.27 9.59
CA LEU A 211 3.80 -6.73 10.21
C LEU A 211 3.94 -5.23 10.51
N TRP A 212 5.11 -4.79 10.96
CA TRP A 212 5.36 -3.37 11.21
C TRP A 212 5.28 -2.56 9.92
N ILE A 213 5.89 -3.04 8.82
CA ILE A 213 5.90 -2.34 7.53
C ILE A 213 4.47 -2.16 7.02
N ASP A 214 3.67 -3.23 7.06
CA ASP A 214 2.30 -3.20 6.58
C ASP A 214 1.42 -2.27 7.43
N ALA A 215 1.41 -2.45 8.75
CA ALA A 215 0.68 -1.60 9.68
C ALA A 215 1.11 -0.12 9.58
N TYR A 216 2.41 0.13 9.42
CA TYR A 216 2.97 1.48 9.26
C TYR A 216 2.49 2.14 7.97
N ALA A 217 2.52 1.44 6.83
CA ALA A 217 2.06 1.98 5.55
C ALA A 217 0.57 2.35 5.62
N HIS A 218 -0.25 1.52 6.26
CA HIS A 218 -1.65 1.81 6.53
C HIS A 218 -1.85 3.01 7.46
N CYS A 219 -1.04 3.15 8.50
CA CYS A 219 -1.06 4.33 9.37
C CYS A 219 -0.71 5.61 8.59
N VAL A 220 0.33 5.59 7.76
CA VAL A 220 0.71 6.72 6.89
C VAL A 220 -0.44 7.14 5.98
N GLY A 221 -1.09 6.18 5.33
CA GLY A 221 -2.25 6.45 4.46
C GLY A 221 -3.49 6.99 5.19
N MET A 222 -3.57 6.82 6.51
CA MET A 222 -4.70 7.23 7.35
C MET A 222 -4.33 8.34 8.35
N ASN A 223 -3.18 9.03 8.17
CA ASN A 223 -2.61 9.98 9.14
C ASN A 223 -3.64 11.00 9.68
N GLU A 224 -4.48 11.55 8.79
CA GLU A 224 -5.53 12.52 9.11
C GLU A 224 -6.63 12.01 10.05
N THR A 225 -6.74 10.70 10.26
CA THR A 225 -7.77 10.08 11.11
C THR A 225 -7.19 9.35 12.31
N LEU A 226 -5.86 9.17 12.38
CA LEU A 226 -5.23 8.39 13.45
C LEU A 226 -5.50 8.97 14.83
N PHE A 227 -5.51 10.30 14.97
CA PHE A 227 -5.72 10.96 16.27
C PHE A 227 -7.11 10.73 16.87
N LEU A 228 -8.08 10.25 16.07
CA LEU A 228 -9.42 9.89 16.54
C LEU A 228 -9.44 8.52 17.23
N SER A 229 -8.44 7.68 17.01
CA SER A 229 -8.33 6.35 17.61
C SER A 229 -7.83 6.43 19.05
N SER A 230 -8.39 5.60 19.94
CA SER A 230 -7.86 5.44 21.31
C SER A 230 -6.50 4.76 21.35
N GLU A 231 -6.12 4.04 20.29
CA GLU A 231 -4.81 3.40 20.19
C GLU A 231 -3.70 4.41 19.89
N HIS A 232 -4.05 5.61 19.42
CA HIS A 232 -3.06 6.62 19.03
C HIS A 232 -2.20 7.05 20.21
N GLU A 233 -2.77 7.18 21.41
CA GLU A 233 -2.04 7.65 22.59
C GLU A 233 -0.84 6.75 22.91
N SER A 234 -1.03 5.44 22.84
CA SER A 234 -0.06 4.39 23.18
C SER A 234 1.14 4.32 22.22
N ILE A 235 1.04 4.89 21.01
CA ILE A 235 2.14 4.89 20.05
C ILE A 235 3.26 5.86 20.46
N PRO A 236 4.54 5.45 20.40
CA PRO A 236 5.67 6.31 20.72
C PRO A 236 5.74 7.57 19.86
N ARG A 237 6.17 8.69 20.46
CA ARG A 237 6.27 9.99 19.77
C ARG A 237 7.15 9.94 18.52
N VAL A 238 8.23 9.16 18.56
CA VAL A 238 9.14 8.97 17.41
C VAL A 238 8.38 8.30 16.26
N THR A 239 7.62 7.23 16.52
CA THR A 239 6.83 6.53 15.50
C THR A 239 5.75 7.45 14.92
N LYS A 240 5.07 8.25 15.76
CA LYS A 240 4.12 9.28 15.29
C LYS A 240 4.77 10.29 14.34
N ALA A 241 5.94 10.80 14.70
CA ALA A 241 6.68 11.75 13.86
C ALA A 241 7.08 11.14 12.52
N LEU A 242 7.48 9.86 12.50
CA LEU A 242 7.79 9.14 11.26
C LEU A 242 6.56 9.00 10.38
N ILE A 243 5.41 8.60 10.94
CA ILE A 243 4.14 8.50 10.22
C ILE A 243 3.77 9.85 9.59
N THR A 244 3.79 10.93 10.38
CA THR A 244 3.45 12.27 9.88
C THR A 244 4.42 12.72 8.80
N ARG A 245 5.73 12.53 8.98
CA ARG A 245 6.73 12.87 7.96
C ARG A 245 6.47 12.13 6.65
N ALA A 246 6.32 10.81 6.71
CA ALA A 246 6.07 9.99 5.53
C ALA A 246 4.75 10.36 4.83
N SER A 247 3.71 10.73 5.58
CA SER A 247 2.45 11.19 5.00
C SER A 247 2.62 12.51 4.24
N LEU A 248 3.36 13.47 4.80
CA LEU A 248 3.65 14.75 4.14
C LEU A 248 4.53 14.57 2.90
N GLU A 249 5.55 13.72 2.97
CA GLU A 249 6.40 13.37 1.83
C GLU A 249 5.57 12.74 0.70
N MET A 250 4.66 11.82 1.05
CA MET A 250 3.72 11.20 0.11
C MET A 250 2.81 12.26 -0.53
N ASP A 251 2.20 13.14 0.24
CA ASP A 251 1.30 14.19 -0.26
C ASP A 251 2.03 15.17 -1.19
N LEU A 252 3.26 15.55 -0.84
CA LEU A 252 4.12 16.39 -1.69
C LEU A 252 4.45 15.68 -3.00
N HIS A 253 4.81 14.39 -2.95
CA HIS A 253 5.11 13.60 -4.14
C HIS A 253 3.87 13.45 -5.04
N LEU A 254 2.71 13.12 -4.48
CA LEU A 254 1.44 13.03 -5.19
C LEU A 254 1.07 14.37 -5.83
N THR A 255 1.21 15.47 -5.10
CA THR A 255 0.94 16.82 -5.62
C THR A 255 1.88 17.16 -6.79
N ARG A 256 3.17 16.85 -6.65
CA ARG A 256 4.18 17.05 -7.71
C ARG A 256 3.85 16.24 -8.96
N VAL A 257 3.56 14.94 -8.80
CA VAL A 257 3.24 14.05 -9.93
C VAL A 257 1.94 14.47 -10.59
N SER A 258 0.90 14.76 -9.81
CA SER A 258 -0.39 15.24 -10.32
C SER A 258 -0.23 16.50 -11.17
N LYS A 259 0.52 17.50 -10.66
CA LYS A 259 0.81 18.73 -11.40
C LYS A 259 1.62 18.46 -12.67
N ALA A 260 2.67 17.64 -12.59
CA ALA A 260 3.50 17.31 -13.76
C ALA A 260 2.68 16.58 -14.83
N VAL A 261 1.91 15.56 -14.46
CA VAL A 261 1.07 14.77 -15.38
C VAL A 261 -0.05 15.63 -15.98
N SER A 262 -0.66 16.52 -15.19
CA SER A 262 -1.72 17.43 -15.67
C SER A 262 -1.31 18.32 -16.85
N THR A 263 -0.02 18.67 -16.90
CA THR A 263 0.57 19.52 -17.95
C THR A 263 1.39 18.72 -18.96
N PHE A 264 1.31 17.38 -18.92
CA PHE A 264 2.17 16.48 -19.72
C PHE A 264 3.65 16.89 -19.64
N LEU A 265 4.14 17.08 -18.42
CA LEU A 265 5.53 17.33 -18.07
C LEU A 265 6.09 18.57 -18.78
N GLU A 266 5.31 19.63 -18.92
CA GLU A 266 5.74 20.89 -19.53
C GLU A 266 6.97 21.48 -18.82
N ALA A 267 6.92 21.55 -17.48
CA ALA A 267 8.04 22.05 -16.68
C ALA A 267 9.23 21.08 -16.66
N GLU A 268 8.97 19.78 -16.52
CA GLU A 268 10.03 18.76 -16.41
C GLU A 268 10.81 18.58 -17.72
N LEU A 269 10.13 18.71 -18.87
CA LEU A 269 10.74 18.63 -20.20
C LEU A 269 10.87 20.02 -20.85
N SER A 270 11.06 21.06 -20.03
CA SER A 270 11.32 22.42 -20.47
C SER A 270 12.70 22.56 -21.14
N PRO A 271 12.97 23.62 -21.91
CA PRO A 271 14.26 23.83 -22.57
C PRO A 271 15.47 23.81 -21.64
N SER A 272 15.27 24.16 -20.36
CA SER A 272 16.31 24.15 -19.33
C SER A 272 16.69 22.74 -18.88
N ASN A 273 15.75 21.78 -18.97
CA ASN A 273 15.94 20.39 -18.56
C ASN A 273 16.20 19.45 -19.75
N LEU A 274 15.62 19.78 -20.90
CA LEU A 274 15.69 19.02 -22.14
C LEU A 274 16.35 19.89 -23.21
N GLY A 275 17.58 19.53 -23.59
CA GLY A 275 18.35 20.22 -24.63
C GLY A 275 17.83 20.02 -26.06
N LEU A 276 16.50 19.97 -26.25
CA LEU A 276 15.89 19.74 -27.56
C LEU A 276 16.03 20.97 -28.46
N PRO A 277 16.37 20.78 -29.75
CA PRO A 277 16.31 21.85 -30.74
C PRO A 277 14.88 22.42 -30.91
N PRO A 278 14.71 23.64 -31.47
CA PRO A 278 13.41 24.29 -31.62
C PRO A 278 12.36 23.48 -32.38
N GLY A 279 12.78 22.72 -33.40
CA GLY A 279 11.88 21.87 -34.20
C GLY A 279 11.24 20.74 -33.37
N PRO A 280 12.03 19.79 -32.83
CA PRO A 280 11.55 18.74 -31.94
C PRO A 280 10.74 19.25 -30.75
N ARG A 281 11.06 20.45 -30.25
CA ARG A 281 10.28 21.12 -29.19
C ARG A 281 8.88 21.50 -29.63
N ALA A 282 8.74 22.18 -30.78
CA ALA A 282 7.44 22.51 -31.34
C ALA A 282 6.61 21.25 -31.66
N HIS A 283 7.28 20.16 -32.08
CA HIS A 283 6.63 18.86 -32.26
C HIS A 283 6.12 18.27 -30.93
N LEU A 284 6.93 18.37 -29.86
CA LEU A 284 6.54 17.93 -28.52
C LEU A 284 5.30 18.69 -28.00
N ASP A 285 5.22 20.01 -28.20
CA ASP A 285 4.06 20.81 -27.77
C ASP A 285 2.77 20.46 -28.52
N ARG A 286 2.88 20.11 -29.81
CA ARG A 286 1.75 19.56 -30.58
C ARG A 286 1.33 18.20 -30.05
N PHE A 287 2.29 17.37 -29.66
CA PHE A 287 1.99 16.07 -29.04
C PHE A 287 1.29 16.24 -27.68
N ARG A 288 1.67 17.24 -26.88
CA ARG A 288 0.94 17.62 -25.65
C ARG A 288 -0.50 18.04 -25.95
N SER A 289 -0.69 18.86 -27.00
CA SER A 289 -2.03 19.30 -27.42
C SER A 289 -2.91 18.12 -27.88
N PHE A 290 -2.30 17.14 -28.55
CA PHE A 290 -2.95 15.89 -28.91
C PHE A 290 -3.37 15.08 -27.68
N LEU A 291 -2.47 14.89 -26.70
CA LEU A 291 -2.79 14.18 -25.45
C LEU A 291 -3.88 14.90 -24.66
N ASN A 292 -3.83 16.24 -24.59
CA ASN A 292 -4.86 17.05 -23.98
C ASN A 292 -6.22 16.77 -24.65
N SER A 293 -6.30 16.85 -25.98
CA SER A 293 -7.54 16.57 -26.72
C SER A 293 -8.08 15.15 -26.46
N PHE A 294 -7.20 14.15 -26.39
CA PHE A 294 -7.58 12.78 -26.08
C PHE A 294 -8.17 12.63 -24.67
N TYR A 295 -7.54 13.26 -23.67
CA TYR A 295 -8.01 13.16 -22.29
C TYR A 295 -9.21 14.06 -21.98
N VAL A 296 -9.39 15.17 -22.72
CA VAL A 296 -10.65 15.92 -22.74
C VAL A 296 -11.79 15.06 -23.29
N ASP A 297 -11.57 14.34 -24.38
CA ASP A 297 -12.59 13.42 -24.96
C ASP A 297 -12.90 12.25 -24.01
N LYS A 298 -11.87 11.67 -23.39
CA LYS A 298 -12.02 10.52 -22.48
C LYS A 298 -12.66 10.87 -21.13
N PHE A 299 -12.32 12.01 -20.53
CA PHE A 299 -12.77 12.39 -19.18
C PHE A 299 -13.71 13.60 -19.14
N GLY A 300 -14.05 14.19 -20.29
CA GLY A 300 -14.89 15.38 -20.44
C GLY A 300 -14.15 16.71 -20.21
N TYR A 301 -13.20 16.73 -19.27
CA TYR A 301 -12.38 17.90 -18.97
C TYR A 301 -10.92 17.50 -18.72
N TRP A 302 -9.99 18.38 -19.06
CA TRP A 302 -8.58 18.21 -18.73
C TRP A 302 -7.88 19.56 -18.60
N PRO A 303 -7.04 19.77 -17.56
CA PRO A 303 -6.81 18.89 -16.40
C PRO A 303 -8.03 18.83 -15.47
N PRO A 304 -8.05 17.91 -14.49
CA PRO A 304 -9.09 17.90 -13.47
C PRO A 304 -9.26 19.29 -12.78
N PRO A 305 -10.49 19.79 -12.59
CA PRO A 305 -10.75 21.05 -11.93
C PRO A 305 -10.05 21.15 -10.57
N THR A 306 -9.70 22.39 -10.21
CA THR A 306 -9.12 22.70 -8.91
C THR A 306 -10.06 22.23 -7.79
N GLY A 307 -9.62 21.25 -7.01
CA GLY A 307 -10.40 20.65 -5.91
C GLY A 307 -10.82 19.20 -6.14
N THR A 308 -10.99 18.77 -7.40
CA THR A 308 -11.09 17.34 -7.74
C THR A 308 -9.68 16.83 -7.95
N GLY A 309 -9.01 16.41 -6.87
CA GLY A 309 -7.65 15.88 -6.94
C GLY A 309 -7.52 14.73 -7.96
N PHE A 310 -6.29 14.41 -8.36
CA PHE A 310 -6.02 13.25 -9.22
C PHE A 310 -6.43 11.98 -8.47
N SER A 311 -7.53 11.35 -8.88
CA SER A 311 -8.00 10.12 -8.25
C SER A 311 -7.06 8.96 -8.60
N ARG A 312 -7.07 7.92 -7.74
CA ARG A 312 -6.32 6.69 -8.01
C ARG A 312 -6.71 6.07 -9.35
N ASP A 313 -8.00 6.04 -9.64
CA ASP A 313 -8.54 5.45 -10.87
C ASP A 313 -8.11 6.22 -12.12
N LEU A 314 -8.02 7.56 -12.02
CA LEU A 314 -7.49 8.41 -13.08
C LEU A 314 -6.02 8.06 -13.36
N CYS A 315 -5.17 8.06 -12.34
CA CYS A 315 -3.75 7.71 -12.47
C CYS A 315 -3.56 6.30 -13.02
N ARG A 316 -4.36 5.32 -12.56
CA ARG A 316 -4.34 3.93 -13.03
C ARG A 316 -4.79 3.82 -14.49
N SER A 317 -5.85 4.53 -14.89
CA SER A 317 -6.28 4.58 -16.29
C SER A 317 -5.17 5.13 -17.19
N MET A 318 -4.57 6.27 -16.81
CA MET A 318 -3.47 6.86 -17.56
C MET A 318 -2.25 5.94 -17.61
N TYR A 319 -1.95 5.24 -16.51
CA TYR A 319 -0.86 4.27 -16.46
C TYR A 319 -1.03 3.19 -17.54
N TYR A 320 -2.21 2.58 -17.67
CA TYR A 320 -2.43 1.57 -18.72
C TYR A 320 -2.41 2.16 -20.13
N ASP A 321 -2.92 3.38 -20.33
CA ASP A 321 -2.86 4.06 -21.63
C ASP A 321 -1.40 4.31 -22.06
N PHE A 322 -0.58 4.88 -21.17
CA PHE A 322 0.85 5.15 -21.42
C PHE A 322 1.69 3.87 -21.49
N LYS A 323 1.36 2.84 -20.68
CA LYS A 323 2.01 1.53 -20.76
C LYS A 323 1.75 0.87 -22.11
N ALA A 324 0.51 0.92 -22.62
CA ALA A 324 0.21 0.40 -23.96
C ALA A 324 0.98 1.16 -25.04
N LEU A 325 1.09 2.48 -24.93
CA LEU A 325 1.85 3.30 -25.87
C LEU A 325 3.37 3.02 -25.80
N TYR A 326 3.89 2.75 -24.60
CA TYR A 326 5.26 2.30 -24.39
C TYR A 326 5.52 0.94 -25.03
N ASP A 327 4.71 -0.07 -24.71
CA ASP A 327 4.83 -1.43 -25.25
C ASP A 327 4.70 -1.45 -26.79
N TYR A 328 3.92 -0.51 -27.36
CA TYR A 328 3.75 -0.36 -28.81
C TYR A 328 5.02 0.12 -29.53
N LEU A 329 5.81 0.97 -28.87
CA LEU A 329 6.95 1.68 -29.48
C LEU A 329 8.31 1.18 -29.03
N VAL A 330 8.39 0.41 -27.94
CA VAL A 330 9.65 -0.03 -27.32
C VAL A 330 10.50 -0.90 -28.24
N ASP A 331 11.82 -0.68 -28.22
CA ASP A 331 12.79 -1.57 -28.85
C ASP A 331 13.23 -2.66 -27.86
N THR A 332 12.76 -3.89 -28.07
CA THR A 332 13.04 -5.04 -27.18
C THR A 332 14.51 -5.44 -27.16
N ASP A 333 15.30 -5.02 -28.16
CA ASP A 333 16.73 -5.35 -28.24
C ASP A 333 17.60 -4.22 -27.64
N SER A 334 16.97 -3.16 -27.11
CA SER A 334 17.70 -2.02 -26.56
C SER A 334 18.32 -2.32 -25.20
N SER A 335 19.56 -1.83 -25.00
CA SER A 335 20.30 -1.92 -23.73
C SER A 335 20.55 -0.55 -23.11
N GLU A 336 20.81 -0.55 -21.81
CA GLU A 336 21.10 0.66 -21.01
C GLU A 336 22.53 1.21 -21.21
N SER A 337 23.41 0.46 -21.89
CA SER A 337 24.81 0.87 -22.09
C SER A 337 24.94 1.82 -23.27
N ILE A 338 25.39 3.05 -23.01
CA ILE A 338 25.70 4.06 -24.04
C ILE A 338 26.70 3.52 -25.07
N GLN A 339 27.64 2.67 -24.65
CA GLN A 339 28.66 2.08 -25.52
C GLN A 339 28.11 1.01 -26.48
N ALA A 340 27.00 0.38 -26.11
CA ALA A 340 26.32 -0.61 -26.94
C ALA A 340 25.35 0.02 -27.95
N GLN A 341 25.17 1.35 -27.92
CA GLN A 341 24.24 2.04 -28.80
C GLN A 341 24.91 2.57 -30.07
N LYS A 342 24.18 2.50 -31.19
CA LYS A 342 24.58 3.16 -32.44
C LYS A 342 24.64 4.69 -32.22
N PRO A 343 25.56 5.41 -32.87
CA PRO A 343 25.65 6.86 -32.75
C PRO A 343 24.30 7.54 -33.00
N ALA A 344 23.96 8.55 -32.20
CA ALA A 344 22.69 9.25 -32.29
C ALA A 344 22.52 9.93 -33.67
N ASP A 345 21.64 9.39 -34.52
CA ASP A 345 21.33 9.99 -35.83
C ASP A 345 20.30 11.12 -35.67
N GLY A 346 20.71 12.39 -35.63
CA GLY A 346 19.78 13.54 -35.57
C GLY A 346 19.88 14.48 -34.35
N GLY A 347 21.00 14.50 -33.62
CA GLY A 347 21.26 15.51 -32.57
C GLY A 347 20.48 15.32 -31.26
N ILE A 348 19.50 14.42 -31.21
CA ILE A 348 18.81 13.99 -29.97
C ILE A 348 19.33 12.62 -29.54
N CYS A 349 19.97 12.56 -28.37
CA CYS A 349 20.34 11.31 -27.70
C CYS A 349 19.24 10.92 -26.69
N VAL A 350 18.39 9.96 -27.04
CA VAL A 350 17.25 9.53 -26.19
C VAL A 350 17.73 8.97 -24.86
N LEU A 351 18.70 8.04 -24.89
CA LEU A 351 19.19 7.37 -23.69
C LEU A 351 19.73 8.37 -22.66
N GLN A 352 20.48 9.39 -23.10
CA GLN A 352 21.00 10.42 -22.21
C GLN A 352 19.87 11.24 -21.55
N ASN A 353 18.82 11.59 -22.29
CA ASN A 353 17.70 12.35 -21.75
C ASN A 353 16.89 11.51 -20.74
N VAL A 354 16.65 10.24 -21.06
CA VAL A 354 15.97 9.28 -20.18
C VAL A 354 16.77 9.06 -18.89
N GLN A 355 18.07 8.79 -18.98
CA GLN A 355 18.94 8.62 -17.82
C GLN A 355 19.06 9.89 -16.98
N ALA A 356 19.10 11.07 -17.61
CA ALA A 356 19.11 12.34 -16.90
C ALA A 356 17.79 12.57 -16.15
N PHE A 357 16.65 12.22 -16.75
CA PHE A 357 15.35 12.28 -16.10
C PHE A 357 15.28 11.33 -14.90
N ASP A 358 15.68 10.07 -15.08
CA ASP A 358 15.67 9.08 -14.00
C ASP A 358 16.60 9.48 -12.85
N ARG A 359 17.79 10.01 -13.15
CA ARG A 359 18.72 10.52 -12.13
C ARG A 359 18.16 11.72 -11.37
N LYS A 360 17.49 12.65 -12.07
CA LYS A 360 16.88 13.85 -11.47
C LYS A 360 15.78 13.48 -10.47
N HIS A 361 14.95 12.50 -10.82
CA HIS A 361 13.83 12.07 -10.00
C HIS A 361 14.13 10.85 -9.11
N LYS A 362 15.34 10.29 -9.18
CA LYS A 362 15.82 9.11 -8.46
C LYS A 362 14.98 7.86 -8.74
N TYR A 363 14.66 7.68 -10.00
CA TYR A 363 13.85 6.57 -10.49
C TYR A 363 14.72 5.39 -10.94
N THR A 364 14.21 4.18 -10.71
CA THR A 364 14.76 2.97 -11.33
C THR A 364 14.37 2.98 -12.82
N PRO A 365 15.32 2.84 -13.75
CA PRO A 365 15.03 2.83 -15.19
C PRO A 365 13.98 1.79 -15.60
N LEU A 366 13.18 2.11 -16.60
CA LEU A 366 12.26 1.14 -17.23
C LEU A 366 13.05 0.19 -18.14
N PRO A 367 12.61 -1.08 -18.26
CA PRO A 367 13.27 -2.05 -19.12
C PRO A 367 13.16 -1.64 -20.58
N HIS A 368 14.27 -1.58 -21.32
CA HIS A 368 14.34 -1.13 -22.73
C HIS A 368 14.14 0.40 -22.89
N PRO A 369 15.21 1.21 -22.73
CA PRO A 369 15.11 2.67 -22.67
C PRO A 369 14.88 3.35 -24.02
N LEU A 370 14.92 2.61 -25.14
CA LEU A 370 14.82 3.19 -26.49
C LEU A 370 13.53 2.82 -27.23
N PRO A 371 13.04 3.71 -28.11
CA PRO A 371 11.99 3.39 -29.06
C PRO A 371 12.54 2.72 -30.33
N LEU A 372 11.69 1.94 -30.99
CA LEU A 372 11.84 1.60 -32.40
C LEU A 372 11.78 2.88 -33.24
N LEU A 373 12.84 3.10 -34.02
CA LEU A 373 12.97 4.27 -34.90
C LEU A 373 12.69 3.88 -36.37
N PRO A 374 11.94 4.71 -37.11
CA PRO A 374 11.70 4.48 -38.53
C PRO A 374 13.01 4.69 -39.30
N THR A 375 13.50 3.63 -39.93
CA THR A 375 14.68 3.70 -40.80
C THR A 375 14.22 3.96 -42.23
N THR A 376 14.38 5.19 -42.72
CA THR A 376 14.26 5.47 -44.16
C THR A 376 15.60 5.15 -44.82
N PRO A 377 15.65 4.28 -45.86
CA PRO A 377 16.89 4.02 -46.57
C PRO A 377 17.47 5.34 -47.08
N ARG A 378 18.69 5.69 -46.64
CA ARG A 378 19.45 6.73 -47.33
C ARG A 378 19.77 6.18 -48.72
N PRO A 379 19.54 6.93 -49.82
CA PRO A 379 20.03 6.49 -51.12
C PRO A 379 21.54 6.31 -50.97
N SER A 380 22.02 5.07 -51.13
CA SER A 380 23.44 4.78 -51.01
C SER A 380 24.17 5.61 -52.06
N GLY A 381 25.01 6.53 -51.60
CA GLY A 381 25.92 7.24 -52.49
C GLY A 381 26.89 6.23 -53.10
N ARG A 382 26.58 5.76 -54.30
CA ARG A 382 27.52 5.31 -55.35
C ARG A 382 26.72 5.05 -56.62
N VAL A 383 27.26 5.60 -57.71
CA VAL A 383 26.80 5.53 -59.12
C VAL A 383 25.69 6.52 -59.49
N LEU A 384 26.10 7.67 -60.04
CA LEU A 384 25.82 8.11 -61.43
C LEU A 384 26.25 9.58 -61.57
N SER A 385 27.55 9.80 -61.75
CA SER A 385 27.97 10.90 -62.62
C SER A 385 27.45 10.60 -64.02
N GLN A 386 26.94 11.62 -64.70
CA GLN A 386 26.39 11.59 -66.06
C GLN A 386 24.98 10.98 -66.23
N ARG A 387 23.96 11.77 -65.91
CA ARG A 387 22.88 11.99 -66.87
C ARG A 387 22.21 13.35 -66.66
N ASN A 388 22.72 14.30 -67.41
CA ASN A 388 22.19 15.63 -67.61
C ASN A 388 20.78 15.60 -68.26
N LEU A 389 19.90 16.46 -67.74
CA LEU A 389 18.96 17.31 -68.50
C LEU A 389 17.72 16.72 -69.22
N VAL A 390 17.09 15.64 -68.74
CA VAL A 390 15.70 15.29 -69.18
C VAL A 390 14.84 14.83 -68.02
N ALA A 391 14.43 15.76 -67.14
CA ALA A 391 13.35 15.54 -66.18
C ALA A 391 12.79 16.89 -65.68
N LEU A 392 12.57 17.82 -66.61
CA LEU A 392 11.77 19.01 -66.34
C LEU A 392 10.39 18.75 -66.96
N THR A 393 9.37 18.90 -66.13
CA THR A 393 7.92 18.76 -66.39
C THR A 393 7.35 17.35 -66.16
N LEU A 394 6.35 17.28 -65.26
CA LEU A 394 5.49 16.12 -64.94
C LEU A 394 6.06 15.06 -63.95
N GLY A 395 6.02 15.35 -62.64
CA GLY A 395 6.30 14.31 -61.62
C GLY A 395 6.38 14.76 -60.14
N ASN A 396 6.16 16.03 -59.83
CA ASN A 396 6.37 16.56 -58.48
C ASN A 396 5.28 16.16 -57.46
N LYS A 397 4.14 15.62 -57.92
CA LYS A 397 3.09 15.06 -57.02
C LYS A 397 3.32 13.57 -56.76
N GLN A 398 3.54 12.75 -57.79
CA GLN A 398 3.82 11.32 -57.66
C GLN A 398 4.99 11.03 -56.70
N SER A 399 6.11 11.75 -56.85
CA SER A 399 7.30 11.57 -56.01
C SER A 399 7.11 12.02 -54.55
N LYS A 400 6.14 12.91 -54.26
CA LYS A 400 5.78 13.30 -52.89
C LYS A 400 4.91 12.24 -52.23
N THR A 401 3.90 11.74 -52.94
CA THR A 401 3.08 10.61 -52.47
C THR A 401 3.91 9.35 -52.25
N ASP A 402 4.88 9.06 -53.13
CA ASP A 402 5.73 7.88 -53.00
C ASP A 402 6.69 7.98 -51.79
N LYS A 403 7.27 9.16 -51.56
CA LYS A 403 8.04 9.45 -50.34
C LYS A 403 7.19 9.32 -49.08
N GLN A 404 5.95 9.80 -49.11
CA GLN A 404 5.02 9.69 -47.99
C GLN A 404 4.61 8.24 -47.70
N LEU A 405 4.35 7.44 -48.74
CA LEU A 405 4.09 6.00 -48.61
C LEU A 405 5.29 5.25 -48.03
N MET A 406 6.50 5.57 -48.48
CA MET A 406 7.73 4.98 -47.94
C MET A 406 7.94 5.34 -46.45
N GLN A 407 7.63 6.58 -46.06
CA GLN A 407 7.69 7.03 -44.68
C GLN A 407 6.63 6.34 -43.81
N LEU A 408 5.41 6.15 -44.32
CA LEU A 408 4.36 5.39 -43.66
C LEU A 408 4.74 3.92 -43.46
N ALA A 409 5.35 3.28 -44.47
CA ALA A 409 5.86 1.92 -44.35
C ALA A 409 6.97 1.82 -43.29
N ALA A 410 7.90 2.79 -43.26
CA ALA A 410 8.95 2.84 -42.25
C ALA A 410 8.40 3.02 -40.82
N LEU A 411 7.34 3.81 -40.65
CA LEU A 411 6.65 3.97 -39.36
C LEU A 411 5.94 2.69 -38.94
N SER A 412 5.23 2.03 -39.87
CA SER A 412 4.52 0.77 -39.59
C SER A 412 5.51 -0.33 -39.16
N ASN A 413 6.66 -0.41 -39.80
CA ASN A 413 7.71 -1.39 -39.47
C ASN A 413 8.39 -1.10 -38.13
N ALA A 414 8.44 0.16 -37.70
CA ALA A 414 9.03 0.58 -36.42
C ALA A 414 7.99 0.56 -35.27
N THR A 415 7.17 -0.48 -35.20
CA THR A 415 6.15 -0.67 -34.14
C THR A 415 5.96 -2.16 -33.80
N ASN A 416 5.63 -2.45 -32.55
CA ASN A 416 5.32 -3.80 -32.07
C ASN A 416 3.85 -4.20 -32.36
N SER A 417 3.39 -3.98 -33.60
CA SER A 417 2.00 -4.22 -34.01
C SER A 417 1.57 -5.70 -33.95
N ARG A 418 2.49 -6.64 -33.72
CA ARG A 418 2.22 -8.08 -33.58
C ARG A 418 1.40 -8.43 -32.33
N LYS A 419 1.38 -7.56 -31.30
CA LYS A 419 0.55 -7.73 -30.10
C LYS A 419 -0.80 -7.02 -30.30
N THR A 420 -1.81 -7.75 -30.76
CA THR A 420 -3.16 -7.23 -31.08
C THR A 420 -3.81 -6.46 -29.92
N THR A 421 -3.59 -6.89 -28.68
CA THR A 421 -4.12 -6.23 -27.47
C THR A 421 -3.58 -4.81 -27.29
N VAL A 422 -2.28 -4.61 -27.51
CA VAL A 422 -1.61 -3.30 -27.41
C VAL A 422 -2.01 -2.41 -28.60
N ALA A 423 -2.09 -2.98 -29.80
CA ALA A 423 -2.42 -2.28 -31.02
C ALA A 423 -3.85 -1.68 -31.03
N ASN A 424 -4.77 -2.27 -30.26
CA ASN A 424 -6.17 -1.89 -30.15
C ASN A 424 -6.50 -0.97 -28.98
N ALA A 425 -5.53 -0.65 -28.12
CA ALA A 425 -5.73 0.27 -27.01
C ALA A 425 -6.21 1.66 -27.51
N PRO A 426 -7.15 2.33 -26.83
CA PRO A 426 -7.73 3.59 -27.30
C PRO A 426 -6.69 4.66 -27.63
N LEU A 427 -5.75 4.92 -26.72
CA LEU A 427 -4.69 5.90 -26.94
C LEU A 427 -3.79 5.53 -28.13
N VAL A 428 -3.45 4.25 -28.28
CA VAL A 428 -2.60 3.76 -29.39
C VAL A 428 -3.31 3.94 -30.74
N ARG A 429 -4.62 3.73 -30.81
CA ARG A 429 -5.41 3.95 -32.03
C ARG A 429 -5.38 5.41 -32.48
N VAL A 430 -5.63 6.35 -31.57
CA VAL A 430 -5.59 7.78 -31.92
C VAL A 430 -4.16 8.26 -32.17
N TYR A 431 -3.17 7.67 -31.48
CA TYR A 431 -1.75 7.94 -31.73
C TYR A 431 -1.33 7.58 -33.16
N LYS A 432 -1.77 6.42 -33.69
CA LYS A 432 -1.50 6.03 -35.09
C LYS A 432 -2.00 7.07 -36.09
N ILE A 433 -3.18 7.66 -35.83
CA ILE A 433 -3.75 8.73 -36.65
C ILE A 433 -2.91 9.99 -36.53
N PHE A 434 -2.60 10.43 -35.31
CA PHE A 434 -1.75 11.60 -35.06
C PHE A 434 -0.38 11.50 -35.76
N GLU A 435 0.24 10.32 -35.70
CA GLU A 435 1.54 10.08 -36.32
C GLU A 435 1.49 10.14 -37.85
N ARG A 436 0.44 9.58 -38.47
CA ARG A 436 0.18 9.72 -39.90
C ARG A 436 -0.06 11.19 -40.29
N ASP A 437 -0.91 11.89 -39.55
CA ASP A 437 -1.29 13.27 -39.86
C ASP A 437 -0.13 14.26 -39.63
N SER A 438 0.85 13.89 -38.80
CA SER A 438 2.09 14.65 -38.61
C SER A 438 2.99 14.63 -39.86
N LEU A 439 2.86 13.63 -40.74
CA LEU A 439 3.60 13.56 -42.02
C LEU A 439 3.02 14.51 -43.07
N ASP A 440 1.70 14.68 -43.10
CA ASP A 440 1.01 15.56 -44.06
C ASP A 440 1.31 17.04 -43.80
N LYS A 441 1.55 17.39 -42.53
CA LYS A 441 1.87 18.74 -42.11
C LYS A 441 3.35 19.05 -42.39
N GLN A 442 3.72 19.20 -43.67
CA GLN A 442 5.05 19.64 -44.18
C GLN A 442 5.59 20.99 -43.63
N LYS A 443 4.94 21.58 -42.62
CA LYS A 443 5.41 22.78 -41.92
C LYS A 443 6.44 22.48 -40.83
N GLU A 444 6.66 21.22 -40.45
CA GLU A 444 7.68 20.86 -39.46
C GLU A 444 9.04 20.60 -40.10
N LYS A 445 10.04 21.41 -39.76
CA LYS A 445 11.44 21.17 -40.11
C LYS A 445 12.08 20.10 -39.19
N VAL A 446 11.39 19.00 -38.96
CA VAL A 446 11.81 17.93 -38.04
C VAL A 446 11.85 16.60 -38.77
N SER A 447 12.90 15.82 -38.56
CA SER A 447 12.99 14.47 -39.11
C SER A 447 11.98 13.54 -38.41
N ILE A 448 11.48 12.53 -39.11
CA ILE A 448 10.53 11.55 -38.55
C ILE A 448 11.14 10.82 -37.35
N SER A 449 12.45 10.54 -37.42
CA SER A 449 13.21 9.94 -36.32
C SER A 449 13.22 10.86 -35.10
N ASP A 450 13.56 12.15 -35.27
CA ASP A 450 13.62 13.09 -34.14
C ASP A 450 12.24 13.40 -33.55
N ALA A 451 11.21 13.42 -34.38
CA ALA A 451 9.81 13.50 -33.93
C ALA A 451 9.42 12.27 -33.08
N ARG A 452 9.83 11.06 -33.47
CA ARG A 452 9.60 9.83 -32.67
C ARG A 452 10.38 9.85 -31.36
N LYS A 453 11.63 10.29 -31.37
CA LYS A 453 12.45 10.44 -30.15
C LYS A 453 11.85 11.44 -29.15
N ALA A 454 11.41 12.61 -29.61
CA ALA A 454 10.78 13.62 -28.75
C ALA A 454 9.51 13.08 -28.07
N ARG A 455 8.66 12.36 -28.83
CA ARG A 455 7.46 11.70 -28.30
C ARG A 455 7.81 10.61 -27.28
N TRP A 456 8.81 9.78 -27.59
CA TRP A 456 9.25 8.71 -26.69
C TRP A 456 9.70 9.24 -25.33
N ILE A 457 10.49 10.33 -25.31
CA ILE A 457 10.94 10.94 -24.04
C ILE A 457 9.75 11.33 -23.17
N LEU A 458 8.70 11.93 -23.76
CA LEU A 458 7.49 12.27 -23.01
C LEU A 458 6.74 11.03 -22.52
N ILE A 459 6.59 10.02 -23.37
CA ILE A 459 5.90 8.77 -23.04
C ILE A 459 6.61 8.06 -21.88
N TYR A 460 7.93 7.90 -21.98
CA TYR A 460 8.77 7.31 -20.95
C TYR A 460 8.65 8.08 -19.63
N ALA A 461 8.87 9.40 -19.67
CA ALA A 461 8.86 10.23 -18.46
C ALA A 461 7.48 10.26 -17.79
N THR A 462 6.40 10.33 -18.57
CA THR A 462 5.03 10.28 -18.03
C THR A 462 4.73 8.92 -17.42
N LEU A 463 5.10 7.83 -18.11
CA LEU A 463 4.95 6.48 -17.59
C LEU A 463 5.73 6.30 -16.28
N GLN A 464 6.95 6.83 -16.19
CA GLN A 464 7.76 6.71 -14.99
C GLN A 464 7.15 7.45 -13.79
N MET A 465 6.64 8.66 -14.01
CA MET A 465 5.92 9.41 -12.98
C MET A 465 4.64 8.67 -12.54
N LEU A 466 3.91 8.06 -13.48
CA LEU A 466 2.73 7.26 -13.16
C LEU A 466 3.07 5.96 -12.42
N VAL A 467 4.16 5.28 -12.79
CA VAL A 467 4.70 4.11 -12.07
C VAL A 467 5.00 4.47 -10.62
N SER A 468 5.59 5.64 -10.38
CA SER A 468 5.95 6.09 -9.03
C SER A 468 4.78 6.31 -8.07
N VAL A 469 3.55 6.45 -8.58
CA VAL A 469 2.33 6.63 -7.77
C VAL A 469 1.36 5.45 -7.84
N THR A 470 1.55 4.53 -8.79
CA THR A 470 0.68 3.36 -8.99
C THR A 470 1.27 2.05 -8.50
N ARG A 471 2.60 1.92 -8.39
CA ARG A 471 3.24 0.73 -7.82
C ARG A 471 3.31 0.82 -6.30
N ALA A 472 3.09 -0.31 -5.62
CA ALA A 472 3.44 -0.45 -4.21
C ALA A 472 4.97 -0.31 -4.04
N PRO A 473 5.44 0.33 -2.96
CA PRO A 473 6.86 0.52 -2.71
C PRO A 473 7.55 -0.83 -2.43
N CYS A 474 8.78 -1.00 -2.91
CA CYS A 474 9.59 -2.16 -2.57
C CYS A 474 10.00 -2.12 -1.08
N GLU A 475 9.79 -3.20 -0.34
CA GLU A 475 10.06 -3.37 1.10
C GLU A 475 11.46 -2.93 1.55
N HIS A 476 12.46 -3.00 0.65
CA HIS A 476 13.82 -2.54 0.89
C HIS A 476 13.91 -1.07 1.31
N LEU A 477 12.94 -0.26 0.90
CA LEU A 477 12.89 1.16 1.18
C LEU A 477 12.53 1.49 2.64
N VAL A 478 11.60 0.72 3.20
CA VAL A 478 11.21 0.88 4.61
C VAL A 478 12.25 0.27 5.55
N THR A 479 13.08 -0.63 5.03
CA THR A 479 14.12 -1.36 5.80
C THR A 479 15.18 -0.42 6.39
N CYS A 480 15.45 0.75 5.79
CA CYS A 480 16.40 1.72 6.38
C CYS A 480 15.87 2.42 7.65
N ALA A 481 14.56 2.48 7.87
CA ALA A 481 14.00 3.01 9.12
C ALA A 481 14.26 2.06 10.31
N ILE A 482 14.42 0.76 10.04
CA ILE A 482 14.54 -0.32 11.04
C ILE A 482 15.90 -0.29 11.75
N PHE A 483 16.97 0.14 11.07
CA PHE A 483 18.30 0.23 11.68
C PHE A 483 18.44 1.38 12.69
N PHE A 484 17.47 2.30 12.77
CA PHE A 484 17.55 3.45 13.67
C PHE A 484 17.01 3.20 15.09
N LYS A 485 16.17 2.17 15.30
CA LYS A 485 15.67 1.81 16.64
C LYS A 485 16.55 0.82 17.39
N THR A 486 17.16 -0.13 16.70
CA THR A 486 18.10 -1.08 17.32
C THR A 486 19.41 -0.42 17.81
N ALA A 487 19.69 0.82 17.39
CA ALA A 487 20.80 1.62 17.90
C ALA A 487 20.46 2.55 19.09
N GLN A 488 19.19 2.67 19.52
CA GLN A 488 18.81 3.59 20.61
C GLN A 488 19.00 3.04 22.04
N ARG A 489 19.61 1.85 22.19
CA ARG A 489 19.97 1.31 23.51
C ARG A 489 21.49 1.31 23.75
N LYS A 490 22.15 2.45 23.54
CA LYS A 490 23.39 2.85 24.24
C LYS A 490 23.88 4.25 23.82
N ARG A 491 24.04 5.11 24.83
CA ARG A 491 24.91 6.30 24.94
C ARG A 491 24.38 7.67 24.47
N SER A 492 24.33 8.54 25.48
CA SER A 492 24.60 9.99 25.53
C SER A 492 24.28 10.85 24.32
N THR A 493 23.33 11.76 24.57
CA THR A 493 23.30 13.19 24.23
C THR A 493 24.60 13.74 23.62
N ILE A 494 24.43 14.54 22.56
CA ILE A 494 25.46 15.25 21.76
C ILE A 494 26.00 14.44 20.56
N GLU A 495 25.12 13.98 19.66
CA GLU A 495 25.38 13.87 18.20
C GLU A 495 24.03 13.76 17.42
N GLN A 496 22.98 14.44 17.87
CA GLN A 496 21.63 14.36 17.26
C GLN A 496 21.47 15.18 15.95
N ASN A 497 22.46 15.99 15.56
CA ASN A 497 22.27 17.04 14.54
C ASN A 497 23.07 16.90 13.23
N LYS A 498 23.73 15.76 12.95
CA LYS A 498 24.41 15.53 11.66
C LYS A 498 23.81 14.45 10.78
N PHE A 499 22.82 13.70 11.26
CA PHE A 499 22.23 12.57 10.53
C PHE A 499 20.91 12.89 9.82
N VAL A 500 20.32 14.06 10.09
CA VAL A 500 19.06 14.50 9.46
C VAL A 500 19.24 14.84 7.97
N GLU A 501 20.46 15.19 7.52
CA GLU A 501 20.74 15.54 6.12
C GLU A 501 20.94 14.32 5.19
N GLU A 502 21.25 13.13 5.72
CA GLU A 502 21.58 11.96 4.88
C GLU A 502 20.38 11.01 4.63
N LEU A 503 19.31 11.14 5.41
CA LEU A 503 18.02 10.44 5.22
C LEU A 503 17.12 11.10 4.15
N ASP A 504 17.46 12.30 3.69
CA ASP A 504 16.71 13.09 2.70
C ASP A 504 16.83 12.57 1.25
N ARG A 505 17.46 11.40 1.05
CA ARG A 505 17.87 10.97 -0.30
C ARG A 505 17.15 9.80 -0.95
N SER A 506 16.35 8.96 -0.28
CA SER A 506 16.11 7.63 -0.86
C SER A 506 14.74 6.97 -0.73
N PHE A 507 13.57 7.60 -0.53
CA PHE A 507 12.31 6.81 -0.49
C PHE A 507 11.09 7.41 -1.21
N PRO A 508 10.49 6.68 -2.17
CA PRO A 508 9.06 6.79 -2.46
C PRO A 508 8.25 5.79 -1.61
N VAL A 509 7.27 6.30 -0.86
CA VAL A 509 6.21 5.50 -0.22
C VAL A 509 4.97 5.62 -1.10
N ALA A 510 4.37 4.48 -1.47
CA ALA A 510 3.16 4.42 -2.28
C ALA A 510 2.19 3.36 -1.73
N PHE A 511 1.01 3.33 -2.34
CA PHE A 511 -0.21 2.66 -1.91
C PHE A 511 -0.05 1.19 -1.50
N CYS A 512 -0.48 0.83 -0.28
CA CYS A 512 -0.85 -0.55 0.04
C CYS A 512 -2.16 -0.88 -0.67
N LEU A 513 -2.09 -1.78 -1.66
CA LEU A 513 -3.26 -2.39 -2.29
C LEU A 513 -3.29 -3.85 -1.86
N SER A 514 -4.29 -4.23 -1.07
CA SER A 514 -4.70 -5.62 -0.95
C SER A 514 -5.37 -6.04 -2.26
N GLU A 515 -4.86 -7.08 -2.92
CA GLU A 515 -5.57 -7.78 -3.99
C GLU A 515 -6.82 -8.43 -3.40
N GLU A 516 -8.02 -8.02 -3.86
CA GLU A 516 -9.21 -8.86 -3.73
C GLU A 516 -9.02 -10.08 -4.64
N GLN A 517 -8.63 -11.22 -4.06
CA GLN A 517 -8.69 -12.50 -4.74
C GLN A 517 -10.16 -12.86 -4.99
N HIS A 518 -10.62 -12.71 -6.23
CA HIS A 518 -11.86 -13.33 -6.67
C HIS A 518 -11.69 -14.86 -6.74
N PRO A 519 -12.67 -15.66 -6.27
CA PRO A 519 -12.58 -17.11 -6.30
C PRO A 519 -12.64 -17.63 -7.75
N HIS A 520 -11.71 -18.53 -8.09
CA HIS A 520 -11.72 -19.28 -9.35
C HIS A 520 -13.02 -20.11 -9.47
N PRO A 521 -13.69 -20.12 -10.65
CA PRO A 521 -14.79 -21.03 -10.89
C PRO A 521 -14.26 -22.45 -11.09
N THR A 522 -14.85 -23.38 -10.34
CA THR A 522 -14.60 -24.83 -10.44
C THR A 522 -15.12 -25.36 -11.78
N PRO A 523 -14.39 -26.24 -12.48
CA PRO A 523 -14.91 -26.87 -13.69
C PRO A 523 -15.95 -27.93 -13.32
N ALA A 524 -17.15 -27.79 -13.90
CA ALA A 524 -18.17 -28.84 -13.89
C ALA A 524 -17.67 -30.05 -14.70
N LEU A 525 -17.66 -31.22 -14.06
CA LEU A 525 -17.47 -32.50 -14.72
C LEU A 525 -18.73 -32.84 -15.53
N VAL A 526 -18.52 -33.15 -16.81
CA VAL A 526 -19.41 -33.99 -17.63
C VAL A 526 -18.79 -35.38 -17.67
#